data_AF-A0A1Y4U300-F1
#
_entry.id   AF-A0A1Y4U300-F1
#
_cell.length_a   1.000
_cell.length_b   1.000
_cell.length_c   1.000
_cell.angle_alpha   90.00
_cell.angle_beta   90.00
_cell.angle_gamma   90.00
#
_symmetry.space_group_name_H-M   'P 1'
#
loop_
_entity.id
_entity.type
_entity.pdbx_description
1 polymer ?
#
loop_
_entity_poly.entity_id
_entity_poly.type
_entity_poly.pdbx_seq_one_letter_code
_entity_poly.pdbx_strand_id
1 'polypeptide(L)'
;MVKVKKDGFVVIGKEGSTSDGEGFGKGLYLAGVECVDHAEAPDGWTKWTIPGYEYIVVENHSGAFEETLGQMKEEGVPLVGAVHDYTDPATGKSYLYFPMREV
;
A
#
# COMPACT_ATOMS: atom_id res chain seq x y z
N MET A 1 -15.31 1.94 -5.25
CA MET A 1 -14.00 2.52 -5.60
C MET A 1 -14.06 4.03 -5.46
N VAL A 2 -13.11 4.63 -4.76
CA VAL A 2 -12.98 6.09 -4.63
C VAL A 2 -11.56 6.48 -5.06
N LYS A 3 -11.42 7.60 -5.76
CA LYS A 3 -10.11 8.18 -6.08
C LYS A 3 -9.68 9.13 -4.98
N VAL A 4 -8.47 8.95 -4.45
CA VAL A 4 -7.92 9.75 -3.35
C VAL A 4 -6.55 10.24 -3.74
N LYS A 5 -6.26 11.53 -3.56
CA LYS A 5 -4.90 12.06 -3.64
C LYS A 5 -4.33 12.14 -2.24
N LYS A 6 -3.12 11.63 -2.06
CA LYS A 6 -2.38 11.72 -0.80
C LYS A 6 -0.96 12.15 -1.10
N ASP A 7 -0.52 13.19 -0.41
CA ASP A 7 0.86 13.67 -0.47
C ASP A 7 1.83 12.63 0.07
N GLY A 8 3.13 12.81 -0.18
CA GLY A 8 4.16 11.92 0.34
C GLY A 8 4.11 11.83 1.86
N PHE A 9 4.40 10.64 2.39
CA PHE A 9 4.31 10.36 3.82
C PHE A 9 5.42 9.43 4.27
N VAL A 10 5.72 9.46 5.57
CA VAL A 10 6.74 8.61 6.17
C VAL A 10 6.11 7.36 6.76
N VAL A 11 6.73 6.22 6.56
CA VAL A 11 6.40 4.95 7.23
C VAL A 11 7.62 4.46 7.99
N ILE A 12 7.42 4.05 9.24
CA ILE A 12 8.44 3.31 10.00
C ILE A 12 7.96 1.87 10.18
N GLY A 13 8.78 0.91 9.78
CA GLY A 13 8.38 -0.49 9.79
C GLY A 13 9.53 -1.47 9.63
N LYS A 14 9.17 -2.72 9.31
CA LYS A 14 10.10 -3.81 9.01
C LYS A 14 9.79 -4.42 7.65
N GLU A 15 10.86 -4.82 6.98
CA GLU A 15 10.79 -5.58 5.73
C GLU A 15 10.55 -7.05 6.07
N GLY A 16 9.60 -7.65 5.37
CA GLY A 16 9.38 -9.08 5.33
C GLY A 16 9.46 -9.60 3.91
N SER A 17 9.71 -10.90 3.78
CA SER A 17 9.55 -11.62 2.53
C SER A 17 8.48 -12.67 2.73
N THR A 18 7.48 -12.72 1.85
CA THR A 18 6.59 -13.88 1.78
C THR A 18 7.30 -14.94 0.95
N SER A 19 7.80 -16.00 1.59
CA SER A 19 8.26 -17.22 0.90
C SER A 19 7.09 -18.13 0.48
N ASP A 20 5.87 -17.80 0.91
CA ASP A 20 4.77 -18.75 0.91
C ASP A 20 3.76 -18.39 -0.20
N GLY A 21 3.99 -18.95 -1.39
CA GLY A 21 3.05 -18.90 -2.51
C GLY A 21 3.68 -19.37 -3.83
N GLU A 22 3.18 -20.47 -4.40
CA GLU A 22 3.60 -20.89 -5.75
C GLU A 22 3.25 -19.79 -6.77
N GLY A 23 4.28 -19.27 -7.47
CA GLY A 23 4.15 -18.17 -8.43
C GLY A 23 4.63 -16.81 -7.94
N PHE A 24 4.85 -16.62 -6.63
CA PHE A 24 5.51 -15.43 -6.09
C PHE A 24 7.02 -15.61 -6.11
N GLY A 25 7.70 -15.06 -7.12
CA GLY A 25 9.14 -15.24 -7.32
C GLY A 25 10.05 -14.63 -6.24
N LYS A 26 9.50 -13.75 -5.38
CA LYS A 26 10.03 -13.11 -4.15
C LYS A 26 9.30 -11.76 -3.98
N GLY A 27 8.25 -11.73 -3.16
CA GLY A 27 7.58 -10.47 -2.78
C GLY A 27 8.21 -9.88 -1.53
N LEU A 28 8.54 -8.59 -1.55
CA LEU A 28 8.85 -7.84 -0.34
C LEU A 28 7.57 -7.21 0.18
N TYR A 29 7.29 -7.40 1.46
CA TYR A 29 6.22 -6.69 2.16
C TYR A 29 6.83 -5.73 3.17
N LEU A 30 6.30 -4.51 3.21
CA LEU A 30 6.66 -3.51 4.21
C LEU A 30 5.50 -3.44 5.22
N ALA A 31 5.75 -3.87 6.46
CA ALA A 31 4.79 -3.73 7.55
C ALA A 31 5.24 -2.59 8.46
N GLY A 32 4.43 -1.55 8.60
CA GLY A 32 4.80 -0.38 9.37
C GLY A 32 3.62 0.53 9.68
N VAL A 33 3.93 1.67 10.31
CA VAL A 33 2.96 2.68 10.68
C VAL A 33 3.36 4.01 10.04
N GLU A 34 2.38 4.71 9.48
CA GLU A 34 2.57 6.10 9.03
C GLU A 34 2.97 6.98 10.22
N CYS A 35 4.05 7.74 10.07
CA CYS A 35 4.67 8.51 11.13
C CYS A 35 4.87 9.96 10.71
N VAL A 36 5.06 10.85 11.70
CA VAL A 36 5.46 12.24 11.44
C VAL A 36 6.87 12.31 10.84
N ASP A 37 7.15 13.34 10.03
CA ASP A 37 8.39 13.45 9.25
C ASP A 37 9.67 13.41 10.07
N HIS A 38 9.64 13.88 11.32
CA HIS A 38 10.79 13.90 12.22
C HIS A 38 10.89 12.66 13.13
N ALA A 39 10.03 11.65 12.93
CA ALA A 39 10.12 10.41 13.68
C ALA A 39 11.45 9.69 13.38
N GLU A 40 12.05 9.12 14.42
CA GLU A 40 13.25 8.31 14.32
C GLU A 40 12.87 6.82 14.38
N ALA A 41 13.46 6.02 13.48
CA ALA A 41 13.25 4.58 13.51
C ALA A 41 13.96 3.97 14.73
N PRO A 42 13.28 3.12 15.52
CA PRO A 42 13.95 2.35 16.57
C PRO A 42 15.03 1.42 15.99
N ASP A 43 15.94 0.94 16.83
CA ASP A 43 16.97 -0.03 16.44
C ASP A 43 16.35 -1.25 15.73
N GLY A 44 16.87 -1.56 14.53
CA GLY A 44 16.41 -2.67 13.70
C GLY A 44 15.08 -2.41 12.96
N TRP A 45 14.61 -1.18 12.91
CA TRP A 45 13.51 -0.73 12.05
C TRP A 45 14.04 0.20 10.95
N THR A 46 13.27 0.32 9.88
CA THR A 46 13.59 1.21 8.76
C THR A 46 12.54 2.30 8.65
N LYS A 47 12.99 3.52 8.34
CA LYS A 47 12.13 4.65 7.96
C LYS A 47 12.15 4.81 6.44
N TRP A 48 10.98 4.78 5.82
CA TRP A 48 10.81 5.02 4.39
C TRP A 48 10.00 6.28 4.16
N THR A 49 10.35 7.01 3.11
CA THR A 49 9.51 8.08 2.56
C THR A 49 8.80 7.52 1.34
N ILE A 50 7.48 7.48 1.41
CA ILE A 50 6.60 7.07 0.32
C ILE A 50 6.27 8.33 -0.49
N PRO A 51 6.48 8.34 -1.82
CA PRO A 51 6.04 9.46 -2.66
C PRO A 51 4.52 9.68 -2.58
N GLY A 52 4.08 10.88 -2.94
CA GLY A 52 2.65 11.16 -3.06
C GLY A 52 2.07 10.48 -4.30
N TYR A 53 0.85 9.96 -4.20
CA TYR A 53 0.14 9.42 -5.35
C TYR A 53 -1.34 9.79 -5.34
N GLU A 54 -1.95 9.71 -6.51
CA GLU A 54 -3.38 9.46 -6.68
C GLU A 54 -3.62 7.95 -6.62
N TYR A 55 -4.60 7.53 -5.82
CA TYR A 55 -4.92 6.14 -5.51
C TYR A 55 -6.35 5.80 -5.93
N ILE A 56 -6.57 4.55 -6.35
CA ILE A 56 -7.88 3.89 -6.27
C ILE A 56 -7.96 3.21 -4.90
N VAL A 57 -9.02 3.50 -4.15
CA VAL A 57 -9.25 2.95 -2.81
C VAL A 57 -10.51 2.09 -2.81
N VAL A 58 -10.39 0.88 -2.25
CA VAL A 58 -11.48 -0.09 -2.07
C VAL A 58 -11.48 -0.65 -0.65
N GLU A 59 -12.66 -0.97 -0.12
CA GLU A 59 -12.78 -1.75 1.13
C GLU A 59 -12.28 -3.17 0.88
N ASN A 60 -11.40 -3.64 1.76
CA ASN A 60 -10.76 -4.93 1.61
C ASN A 60 -11.74 -6.07 1.91
N HIS A 61 -11.72 -7.09 1.07
CA HIS A 61 -12.48 -8.33 1.21
C HIS A 61 -11.79 -9.42 0.37
N SER A 62 -12.23 -10.67 0.51
CA SER A 62 -11.68 -11.77 -0.27
C SER A 62 -11.90 -11.51 -1.77
N GLY A 63 -10.81 -11.44 -2.55
CA GLY A 63 -10.83 -11.16 -4.00
C GLY A 63 -10.69 -9.69 -4.39
N ALA A 64 -10.75 -8.75 -3.44
CA ALA A 64 -10.71 -7.31 -3.73
C ALA A 64 -9.45 -6.89 -4.52
N PHE A 65 -8.32 -7.56 -4.27
CA PHE A 65 -7.06 -7.28 -4.92
C PHE A 65 -7.09 -7.64 -6.41
N GLU A 66 -7.44 -8.88 -6.72
CA GLU A 66 -7.50 -9.42 -8.08
C GLU A 66 -8.59 -8.73 -8.91
N GLU A 67 -9.74 -8.47 -8.30
CA GLU A 67 -10.85 -7.74 -8.94
C GLU A 67 -10.43 -6.33 -9.33
N THR A 68 -9.79 -5.60 -8.41
CA THR A 68 -9.36 -4.22 -8.66
C THR A 68 -8.25 -4.16 -9.72
N LEU A 69 -7.28 -5.07 -9.69
CA LEU A 69 -6.25 -5.15 -10.73
C LEU A 69 -6.83 -5.51 -12.10
N GLY A 70 -7.81 -6.41 -12.15
CA GLY A 70 -8.54 -6.75 -13.36
C GLY A 70 -9.20 -5.53 -13.97
N GLN A 71 -9.95 -4.79 -13.16
CA GLN A 71 -10.62 -3.57 -13.59
C GLN A 71 -9.63 -2.48 -14.05
N MET A 72 -8.54 -2.25 -13.30
CA MET A 72 -7.50 -1.29 -13.71
C MET A 72 -6.92 -1.63 -15.09
N LYS A 73 -6.68 -2.91 -15.35
CA LYS A 73 -6.18 -3.39 -16.64
C LYS A 73 -7.19 -3.17 -17.77
N GLU A 74 -8.47 -3.46 -17.54
CA GLU A 74 -9.55 -3.24 -18.51
C GLU A 74 -9.73 -1.76 -18.85
N GLU A 75 -9.59 -0.88 -17.84
CA GLU A 75 -9.69 0.57 -18.00
C GLU A 75 -8.41 1.25 -18.51
N GLY A 76 -7.31 0.50 -18.66
CA GLY A 76 -6.01 1.03 -19.07
C GLY A 76 -5.35 1.93 -18.01
N VAL A 77 -5.67 1.75 -16.73
CA VAL A 77 -5.07 2.47 -15.61
C VAL A 77 -3.81 1.74 -15.14
N PRO A 78 -2.63 2.38 -15.14
CA PRO A 78 -1.41 1.75 -14.66
C PRO A 78 -1.39 1.63 -13.14
N LEU A 79 -0.74 0.57 -12.62
CA LEU A 79 -0.30 0.48 -11.23
C LEU A 79 1.15 0.98 -11.17
N VAL A 80 1.41 2.09 -10.48
CA VAL A 80 2.71 2.80 -10.53
C VAL A 80 3.52 2.67 -9.24
N GLY A 81 3.08 1.86 -8.28
CA GLY A 81 3.73 1.67 -6.99
C GLY A 81 3.18 0.48 -6.23
N ALA A 82 3.63 0.31 -4.98
CA ALA A 82 3.16 -0.75 -4.11
C ALA A 82 1.69 -0.50 -3.67
N VAL A 83 0.90 -1.57 -3.65
CA VAL A 83 -0.45 -1.52 -3.06
C VAL A 83 -0.31 -1.54 -1.54
N HIS A 84 -1.03 -0.65 -0.85
CA HIS A 84 -1.01 -0.60 0.61
C HIS A 84 -2.29 -1.19 1.19
N ASP A 85 -2.15 -2.11 2.13
CA ASP A 85 -3.22 -2.50 3.04
C ASP A 85 -3.23 -1.52 4.22
N TYR A 86 -4.34 -0.81 4.38
CA TYR A 86 -4.55 0.16 5.44
C TYR A 86 -5.73 -0.26 6.30
N THR A 87 -5.45 -0.52 7.57
CA THR A 87 -6.48 -0.71 8.59
C THR A 87 -6.76 0.62 9.27
N ASP A 88 -7.98 1.12 9.12
CA ASP A 88 -8.46 2.29 9.86
C ASP A 88 -8.52 1.95 11.37
N PRO A 89 -7.70 2.58 12.22
CA PRO A 89 -7.66 2.27 13.65
C PRO A 89 -8.94 2.66 14.39
N ALA A 90 -9.75 3.58 13.86
CA ALA A 90 -10.99 4.02 14.48
C ALA A 90 -12.14 3.04 14.24
N THR A 91 -12.20 2.43 13.05
CA THR A 91 -13.31 1.56 12.64
C THR A 91 -12.95 0.09 12.55
N GLY A 92 -11.66 -0.24 12.48
CA GLY A 92 -11.16 -1.60 12.22
C GLY A 92 -11.36 -2.07 10.78
N LYS A 93 -11.88 -1.23 9.89
CA LYS A 93 -12.04 -1.56 8.46
C LYS A 93 -10.69 -1.55 7.77
N SER A 94 -10.47 -2.52 6.89
CA SER A 94 -9.28 -2.57 6.02
C SER A 94 -9.63 -2.09 4.62
N TYR A 95 -8.66 -1.43 3.99
CA TYR A 95 -8.77 -0.85 2.67
C TYR A 95 -7.50 -1.14 1.88
N LEU A 96 -7.64 -1.30 0.56
CA LEU A 96 -6.53 -1.42 -0.36
C LEU A 96 -6.37 -0.13 -1.16
N TYR A 97 -5.15 0.39 -1.19
CA TYR A 97 -4.77 1.62 -1.89
C TYR A 97 -3.90 1.26 -3.09
N PHE A 98 -4.41 1.46 -4.31
CA PHE A 98 -3.73 1.18 -5.56
C PHE A 98 -3.19 2.48 -6.18
N PRO A 99 -1.88 2.76 -6.12
CA PRO A 99 -1.30 3.97 -6.69
C PRO A 99 -1.38 3.95 -8.21
N MET A 100 -1.99 4.97 -8.80
CA MET A 100 -2.21 5.09 -10.25
C MET A 100 -1.40 6.21 -10.92
N ARG A 101 -0.97 7.23 -10.18
CA ARG A 101 -0.10 8.32 -10.68
C ARG A 101 0.57 9.08 -9.54
N GLU A 102 1.84 9.46 -9.68
CA GLU A 102 2.50 10.39 -8.75
C GLU A 102 1.82 11.78 -8.76
N VAL A 103 1.88 12.51 -7.64
CA VAL A 103 1.37 13.89 -7.50
C VAL A 103 2.46 14.89 -7.16
#